data_AF-A0A4Y2B5Z9-F1
#
_entry.id   AF-A0A4Y2B5Z9-F1
#
_cell.length_a   1.000
_cell.length_b   1.000
_cell.length_c   1.000
_cell.angle_alpha   90.00
_cell.angle_beta   90.00
_cell.angle_gamma   90.00
#
_symmetry.space_group_name_H-M   'P 1'
#
loop_
_entity.id
_entity.type
_entity.pdbx_description
1 polymer ?
#
loop_
_entity_poly.entity_id
_entity_poly.type
_entity_poly.pdbx_seq_one_letter_code
_entity_poly.pdbx_strand_id
1 'polypeptide(L)'
;MASKPNPPTQASMAKALNVSQQVDSAPSHASRVTQKFLTDQQVQFLRPQQWMPHSPDAAPCGYFLWGHLKNKLNKRRVSTLRSLQKAIREEVKKIPQEIILRALKSWPKRCR
;
A
#
# COMPACT_ATOMS: atom_id res chain seq x y z
N MET A 1 -31.12 -27.49 2.82
CA MET A 1 -30.32 -26.59 3.68
C MET A 1 -29.49 -25.70 2.76
N ALA A 2 -29.80 -24.41 2.67
CA ALA A 2 -29.02 -23.48 1.84
C ALA A 2 -27.71 -23.13 2.55
N SER A 3 -26.58 -23.50 1.97
CA SER A 3 -25.25 -23.11 2.47
C SER A 3 -25.13 -21.60 2.51
N LYS A 4 -24.69 -21.05 3.64
CA LYS A 4 -24.40 -19.61 3.76
C LYS A 4 -23.33 -19.22 2.72
N PRO A 5 -23.48 -18.07 2.06
CA PRO A 5 -22.48 -17.61 1.08
C PRO A 5 -21.13 -17.41 1.78
N ASN A 6 -20.05 -17.81 1.10
CA ASN A 6 -18.69 -17.59 1.58
C ASN A 6 -18.44 -16.10 1.79
N PRO A 7 -17.67 -15.73 2.84
CA PRO A 7 -17.33 -14.34 3.07
C PRO A 7 -16.57 -13.76 1.88
N PRO A 8 -16.84 -12.50 1.51
CA PRO A 8 -16.18 -11.85 0.39
C PRO A 8 -14.67 -11.77 0.61
N THR A 9 -13.88 -12.04 -0.42
CA THR A 9 -12.43 -11.87 -0.39
C THR A 9 -12.07 -10.39 -0.26
N GLN A 10 -10.88 -10.08 0.23
CA GLN A 10 -10.41 -8.68 0.37
C GLN A 10 -10.48 -7.91 -0.97
N ALA A 11 -10.23 -8.61 -2.09
CA ALA A 11 -10.38 -8.07 -3.44
C ALA A 11 -11.85 -7.77 -3.79
N SER A 12 -12.80 -8.64 -3.43
CA SER A 12 -14.21 -8.40 -3.72
C SER A 12 -14.82 -7.27 -2.86
N MET A 13 -14.37 -7.13 -1.61
CA MET A 13 -14.75 -5.97 -0.77
C MET A 13 -14.16 -4.67 -1.29
N ALA A 14 -12.88 -4.66 -1.68
CA ALA A 14 -12.24 -3.49 -2.28
C ALA A 14 -12.95 -3.07 -3.58
N LYS A 15 -13.36 -4.04 -4.40
CA LYS A 15 -14.12 -3.80 -5.62
C LYS A 15 -15.51 -3.21 -5.34
N ALA A 16 -16.23 -3.71 -4.33
CA ALA A 16 -17.54 -3.17 -3.93
C ALA A 16 -17.46 -1.73 -3.39
N LEU A 17 -16.35 -1.38 -2.74
CA LEU A 17 -16.08 -0.05 -2.20
C LEU A 17 -15.34 0.88 -3.19
N ASN A 18 -15.17 0.45 -4.44
CA ASN A 18 -14.47 1.19 -5.50
C ASN A 18 -13.05 1.64 -5.10
N VAL A 19 -12.33 0.76 -4.38
CA VAL A 19 -10.97 0.99 -3.91
C VAL A 19 -9.96 0.47 -4.92
N SER A 20 -9.09 1.36 -5.41
CA SER A 20 -7.98 1.02 -6.30
C SER A 20 -6.65 0.99 -5.56
N GLN A 21 -5.80 0.02 -5.88
CA GLN A 21 -4.42 -0.01 -5.44
C GLN A 21 -3.56 0.98 -6.23
N GLN A 22 -2.73 1.73 -5.52
CA GLN A 22 -1.67 2.55 -6.09
C GLN A 22 -0.33 1.90 -5.76
N VAL A 23 0.54 1.83 -6.77
CA VAL A 23 1.95 1.41 -6.66
C VAL A 23 2.83 2.43 -7.39
N ASP A 24 4.12 2.43 -7.09
CA ASP A 24 5.08 3.28 -7.79
C ASP A 24 5.40 2.77 -9.21
N SER A 25 6.13 3.58 -9.97
CA SER A 25 6.46 3.29 -11.36
C SER A 25 7.64 2.33 -11.57
N ALA A 26 8.06 1.55 -10.56
CA ALA A 26 9.17 0.62 -10.73
C ALA A 26 8.90 -0.39 -11.87
N PRO A 27 9.90 -0.74 -12.69
CA PRO A 27 9.71 -1.63 -13.84
C PRO A 27 9.08 -2.98 -13.52
N SER A 28 9.34 -3.53 -12.33
CA SER A 28 8.73 -4.78 -11.85
C SER A 28 7.20 -4.67 -11.70
N HIS A 29 6.70 -3.52 -11.23
CA HIS A 29 5.26 -3.23 -11.14
C HIS A 29 4.64 -2.96 -12.51
N ALA A 30 5.38 -2.33 -13.43
CA ALA A 30 4.95 -2.09 -14.80
C ALA A 30 4.91 -3.36 -15.66
N SER A 31 5.58 -4.43 -15.23
CA SER A 31 5.72 -5.65 -16.03
C SER A 31 4.37 -6.28 -16.37
N ARG A 32 4.31 -6.90 -17.56
CA ARG A 32 3.11 -7.61 -18.03
C ARG A 32 2.70 -8.74 -17.07
N VAL A 33 3.67 -9.41 -16.45
CA VAL A 33 3.43 -10.50 -15.49
C VAL A 33 2.70 -9.97 -14.25
N THR A 34 3.20 -8.89 -13.64
CA THR A 34 2.58 -8.28 -12.45
C THR A 34 1.17 -7.75 -12.76
N GLN A 35 1.01 -7.05 -13.88
CA GLN A 35 -0.31 -6.51 -14.27
C GLN A 35 -1.33 -7.61 -14.58
N LYS A 36 -0.89 -8.71 -15.20
CA LYS A 36 -1.74 -9.88 -15.44
C LYS A 36 -2.17 -10.49 -14.11
N PHE A 37 -1.23 -10.71 -13.19
CA PHE A 37 -1.53 -11.24 -11.86
C PHE A 37 -2.58 -10.41 -11.13
N LEU A 38 -2.43 -9.07 -11.07
CA LEU A 38 -3.40 -8.19 -10.41
C LEU A 38 -4.79 -8.26 -11.07
N THR A 39 -4.83 -8.38 -12.40
CA THR A 39 -6.08 -8.55 -13.15
C THR A 39 -6.75 -9.89 -12.83
N ASP A 40 -5.98 -10.98 -12.81
CA ASP A 40 -6.47 -12.33 -12.49
C ASP A 40 -6.98 -12.41 -11.04
N GLN A 41 -6.35 -11.67 -10.12
CA GLN A 41 -6.80 -11.52 -8.73
C GLN A 41 -7.97 -10.55 -8.56
N GLN A 42 -8.51 -9.99 -9.65
CA GLN A 42 -9.61 -9.03 -9.65
C GLN A 42 -9.36 -7.80 -8.77
N VAL A 43 -8.09 -7.44 -8.59
CA VAL A 43 -7.68 -6.25 -7.86
C VAL A 43 -7.86 -5.05 -8.79
N GLN A 44 -8.54 -4.01 -8.31
CA GLN A 44 -8.56 -2.73 -8.99
C GLN A 44 -7.23 -2.01 -8.70
N PHE A 45 -6.55 -1.49 -9.73
CA PHE A 45 -5.28 -0.80 -9.58
C PHE A 45 -5.09 0.27 -10.65
N LEU A 46 -4.26 1.28 -10.35
CA LEU A 46 -3.85 2.27 -11.34
C LEU A 46 -2.91 1.63 -12.36
N ARG A 47 -3.28 1.67 -13.64
CA ARG A 47 -2.46 1.18 -14.75
C ARG A 47 -1.22 2.06 -14.91
N PRO A 48 -0.11 1.54 -15.50
CA PRO A 48 1.09 2.34 -15.72
C PRO A 48 0.86 3.65 -16.47
N GLN A 49 -0.09 3.67 -17.41
CA GLN A 49 -0.46 4.87 -18.17
C GLN A 49 -1.11 5.97 -17.29
N GLN A 50 -1.60 5.60 -16.11
CA GLN A 50 -2.23 6.51 -15.14
C GLN A 50 -1.26 6.95 -14.04
N TRP A 51 -0.04 6.42 -14.01
CA TRP A 51 0.97 6.84 -13.05
C TRP A 51 1.56 8.18 -13.46
N MET A 52 1.93 8.96 -12.46
CA MET A 52 2.67 10.19 -12.74
C MET A 52 4.11 9.87 -13.16
N PRO A 53 4.68 10.65 -14.09
CA PRO A 53 6.11 10.59 -14.39
C PRO A 53 6.92 10.90 -13.12
N HIS A 54 7.96 10.12 -12.84
CA HIS A 54 8.88 10.35 -11.70
C HIS A 54 8.18 10.46 -10.33
N SER A 55 7.34 9.48 -9.97
CA SER A 55 6.40 9.55 -8.84
C SER A 55 6.78 8.98 -7.45
N PRO A 56 8.06 8.92 -6.99
CA PRO A 56 8.35 8.50 -5.61
C PRO A 56 7.52 9.27 -4.55
N ASP A 57 7.22 10.55 -4.85
CA ASP A 57 6.48 11.47 -3.97
C ASP A 57 4.95 11.33 -4.03
N ALA A 58 4.43 10.49 -4.92
CA ALA A 58 3.00 10.29 -5.09
C ALA A 58 2.44 9.19 -4.19
N ALA A 59 3.25 8.18 -3.85
CA ALA A 59 2.78 7.04 -3.10
C ALA A 59 2.67 7.39 -1.61
N PRO A 60 1.50 7.21 -0.95
CA PRO A 60 1.36 7.39 0.50
C PRO A 60 2.37 6.58 1.32
N CYS A 61 2.75 5.40 0.83
CA CYS A 61 3.82 4.63 1.45
C CYS A 61 5.18 5.33 1.34
N GLY A 62 5.48 5.95 0.20
CA GLY A 62 6.71 6.69 -0.08
C GLY A 62 6.90 7.90 0.82
N TYR A 63 6.03 8.90 0.71
CA TYR A 63 6.21 10.18 1.40
C TYR A 63 5.84 10.16 2.88
N PHE A 64 5.10 9.15 3.35
CA PHE A 64 4.67 9.07 4.75
C PHE A 64 5.21 7.81 5.46
N LEU A 65 4.76 6.61 5.07
CA LEU A 65 4.99 5.40 5.87
C LEU A 65 6.48 5.10 6.02
N TRP A 66 7.24 5.11 4.93
CA TRP A 66 8.67 4.79 4.97
C TRP A 66 9.48 5.82 5.75
N GLY A 67 9.18 7.11 5.58
CA GLY A 67 9.79 8.17 6.38
C GLY A 67 9.48 8.02 7.88
N HIS A 68 8.22 7.73 8.21
CA HIS A 68 7.80 7.50 9.59
C HIS A 68 8.53 6.32 10.23
N LEU A 69 8.53 5.16 9.56
CA LEU A 69 9.17 3.95 10.06
C LEU A 69 10.69 4.14 10.19
N LYS A 70 11.36 4.73 9.20
CA LYS A 70 12.81 4.99 9.25
C LYS A 70 13.16 5.86 10.46
N ASN A 71 12.41 6.93 10.71
CA ASN A 71 12.63 7.82 11.85
C ASN A 71 12.46 7.13 13.21
N LYS A 72 11.55 6.16 13.32
CA LYS A 72 11.32 5.41 14.56
C LYS A 72 12.32 4.28 14.75
N LEU A 73 12.63 3.54 13.68
CA LEU A 73 13.50 2.38 13.71
C LEU A 73 14.97 2.74 13.81
N ASN A 74 15.41 3.86 13.22
CA ASN A 74 16.79 4.34 13.36
C ASN A 74 17.18 4.64 14.83
N LYS A 75 16.20 4.85 15.70
CA LYS A 75 16.42 5.08 17.14
C LYS A 75 16.50 3.79 17.95
N ARG A 76 16.20 2.64 17.34
CA ARG A 76 16.22 1.33 17.99
C ARG A 76 17.48 0.57 17.58
N ARG A 77 18.09 -0.14 18.52
CA ARG A 77 19.13 -1.13 18.20
C ARG A 77 18.45 -2.42 17.76
N VAL A 78 18.64 -2.77 16.49
CA VAL A 78 18.07 -3.95 15.86
C VAL A 78 19.20 -4.71 15.17
N SER A 79 19.52 -5.91 15.63
CA SER A 79 20.70 -6.67 15.19
C SER A 79 20.37 -7.88 14.31
N THR A 80 19.09 -8.22 14.15
CA THR A 80 18.66 -9.40 13.39
C THR A 80 17.45 -9.08 12.51
N LEU A 81 17.32 -9.80 11.39
CA LEU A 81 16.16 -9.67 10.52
C LEU A 81 14.84 -9.91 11.27
N ARG A 82 14.81 -10.91 12.18
CA ARG A 82 13.64 -11.22 12.99
C ARG A 82 13.25 -10.07 13.92
N SER A 83 14.23 -9.45 14.58
CA SER A 83 13.97 -8.28 15.43
C SER A 83 13.52 -7.06 14.62
N LEU A 84 14.04 -6.88 13.40
CA LEU A 84 13.61 -5.81 12.49
C LEU A 84 12.16 -5.98 12.06
N GLN A 85 11.79 -7.18 11.60
CA GLN A 85 10.41 -7.46 11.22
C GLN A 85 9.45 -7.29 12.40
N LYS A 86 9.85 -7.67 13.63
CA LYS A 86 9.06 -7.44 14.83
C LYS A 86 8.89 -5.94 15.10
N ALA A 87 9.97 -5.17 15.05
CA ALA A 87 9.95 -3.74 15.29
C ALA A 87 9.09 -2.98 14.27
N ILE A 88 9.15 -3.36 12.98
CA ILE A 88 8.29 -2.79 11.92
C ILE A 88 6.81 -3.02 12.26
N ARG A 89 6.43 -4.27 12.59
CA ARG A 89 5.03 -4.59 12.93
C ARG A 89 4.54 -3.82 14.17
N GLU A 90 5.39 -3.69 15.19
CA GLU A 90 5.07 -2.91 16.39
C GLU A 90 4.87 -1.43 16.07
N GLU A 91 5.75 -0.82 15.28
CA GLU A 91 5.62 0.60 14.94
C GLU A 91 4.42 0.87 14.03
N VAL A 92 4.14 0.00 13.06
CA VAL A 92 2.93 0.12 12.22
C VAL A 92 1.65 0.07 13.08
N LYS A 93 1.58 -0.83 14.07
CA LYS A 93 0.42 -0.92 14.99
C LYS A 93 0.21 0.34 15.83
N LYS A 94 1.24 1.15 16.03
CA LYS A 94 1.15 2.41 16.78
C LYS A 94 0.68 3.58 15.93
N ILE A 95 0.62 3.45 14.60
CA ILE A 95 0.19 4.53 13.71
C ILE A 95 -1.33 4.69 13.87
N PRO A 96 -1.80 5.85 14.38
CA PRO A 96 -3.23 6.09 14.48
C PRO A 96 -3.89 6.14 13.10
N GLN A 97 -5.12 5.67 13.01
CA GLN A 97 -5.87 5.66 11.75
C GLN A 97 -6.05 7.08 11.20
N GLU A 98 -6.18 8.11 12.05
CA GLU A 98 -6.31 9.49 11.55
C GLU A 98 -5.08 9.98 10.79
N ILE A 99 -3.88 9.48 11.15
CA ILE A 99 -2.63 9.85 10.47
C ILE A 99 -2.58 9.19 9.09
N ILE A 100 -3.00 7.93 8.98
CA ILE A 100 -3.11 7.22 7.70
C ILE A 100 -4.09 7.95 6.78
N LEU A 101 -5.27 8.31 7.30
CA LEU A 101 -6.28 9.05 6.54
C LEU A 101 -5.78 10.43 6.11
N ARG A 102 -5.03 11.13 6.97
CA ARG A 102 -4.43 12.42 6.62
C ARG A 102 -3.42 12.29 5.49
N ALA A 103 -2.57 11.26 5.52
CA ALA A 103 -1.65 10.98 4.42
C ALA A 103 -2.43 10.77 3.12
N LEU A 104 -3.41 9.85 3.10
CA LEU A 104 -4.24 9.57 1.94
C LEU A 104 -4.97 10.82 1.40
N LYS A 105 -5.54 11.66 2.28
CA LYS A 105 -6.19 12.93 1.90
C LYS A 105 -5.22 13.94 1.26
N SER A 106 -3.92 13.84 1.54
CA SER A 106 -2.92 14.71 0.93
C SER A 106 -2.55 14.32 -0.51
N TRP A 107 -2.91 13.10 -0.94
CA TRP A 107 -2.53 12.53 -2.23
C TRP A 107 -2.89 13.42 -3.43
N PRO A 108 -4.12 13.98 -3.57
CA PRO A 108 -4.45 14.81 -4.72
C PRO A 108 -3.59 16.08 -4.87
N LYS A 109 -3.03 16.62 -3.78
CA LYS A 109 -2.13 17.78 -3.83
C LYS A 109 -0.74 17.42 -4.31
N ARG A 110 -0.35 16.16 -4.12
CA ARG A 110 0.92 15.59 -4.58
C ARG A 110 0.84 15.09 -6.02
N CYS A 111 -0.36 15.04 -6.58
CA CYS A 111 -0.62 14.60 -7.95
C CYS A 111 -0.78 15.74 -8.97
N ARG A 112 -0.18 16.89 -8.69
CA ARG A 112 -0.29 18.10 -9.52
C ARG A 112 1.04 18.40 -10.18
#